data_AF-A0A448NQ72-F1
#
_entry.id   AF-A0A448NQ72-F1
#
_cell.length_a   1.000
_cell.length_b   1.000
_cell.length_c   1.000
_cell.angle_alpha   90.00
_cell.angle_beta   90.00
_cell.angle_gamma   90.00
#
_symmetry.space_group_name_H-M   'P 1'
#
loop_
_entity.id
_entity.type
_entity.pdbx_description
1 polymer ?
#
loop_
_entity_poly.entity_id
_entity_poly.type
_entity_poly.pdbx_seq_one_letter_code
_entity_poly.pdbx_strand_id
1 'polypeptide(L)' 'MKKQLYIYAAMIVAFILYNQFFQVEDARINEGINILFASILFLYIGYLAYLLLKRIKDTTNK' A
#
# COMPACT_ATOMS: atom_id res chain seq x y z
N MET A 1 9.33 0.86 -11.37
CA MET A 1 8.25 -0.15 -11.26
C MET A 1 8.65 -1.32 -10.38
N LYS A 2 9.57 -2.22 -10.77
CA LYS A 2 9.93 -3.41 -9.98
C LYS A 2 10.24 -3.12 -8.49
N LYS A 3 11.12 -2.15 -8.22
CA LYS A 3 11.45 -1.73 -6.83
C LYS A 3 10.23 -1.24 -6.04
N GLN A 4 9.35 -0.46 -6.68
CA GLN A 4 8.15 0.09 -6.04
C GLN A 4 7.11 -1.03 -5.77
N LEU A 5 7.01 -2.03 -6.64
CA LEU A 5 6.21 -3.22 -6.39
C LEU A 5 6.71 -4.04 -5.18
N TYR A 6 8.02 -4.20 -5.02
CA TYR A 6 8.58 -4.88 -3.85
C TYR A 6 8.28 -4.14 -2.55
N ILE A 7 8.37 -2.80 -2.57
CA ILE A 7 7.99 -1.97 -1.42
C ILE A 7 6.51 -2.16 -1.10
N TYR A 8 5.64 -2.12 -2.11
CA TYR A 8 4.20 -2.33 -1.92
C TYR A 8 3.89 -3.73 -1.35
N ALA A 9 4.54 -4.77 -1.88
CA ALA A 9 4.39 -6.12 -1.37
C ALA A 9 4.84 -6.24 0.10
N ALA A 10 5.96 -5.61 0.47
CA ALA A 10 6.41 -5.57 1.86
C ALA A 10 5.40 -4.87 2.78
N MET A 11 4.76 -3.78 2.32
CA MET A 11 3.71 -3.09 3.07
C MET A 11 2.47 -3.97 3.28
N ILE A 12 2.07 -4.74 2.27
CA ILE A 12 0.96 -5.71 2.38
C ILE A 12 1.31 -6.80 3.39
N VAL A 13 2.51 -7.38 3.29
CA VAL A 13 2.96 -8.40 4.23
C VAL A 13 2.97 -7.87 5.66
N ALA A 14 3.45 -6.64 5.89
CA ALA A 14 3.42 -6.01 7.19
C ALA A 14 1.98 -5.85 7.73
N PHE A 15 1.03 -5.44 6.88
CA PHE A 15 -0.38 -5.31 7.26
C PHE A 15 -1.02 -6.66 7.63
N ILE A 16 -0.72 -7.71 6.88
CA ILE A 16 -1.21 -9.07 7.17
C ILE A 16 -0.62 -9.58 8.48
N LEU A 17 0.70 -9.44 8.67
CA LEU A 17 1.37 -9.84 9.90
C LEU A 17 0.80 -9.10 11.12
N TYR A 18 0.54 -7.80 10.99
CA TYR A 18 -0.11 -7.02 12.04
C TYR A 18 -1.49 -7.59 12.40
N ASN A 19 -2.37 -7.80 11.43
CA ASN A 19 -3.71 -8.32 11.70
C ASN A 19 -3.74 -9.75 12.23
N GLN A 20 -2.77 -10.58 11.85
CA GLN A 20 -2.75 -12.00 12.24
C GLN A 20 -2.06 -12.26 13.57
N PHE A 21 -1.02 -11.50 13.92
CA PHE A 21 -0.18 -11.77 15.10
C PHE A 21 -0.12 -10.62 16.12
N PHE A 22 -0.36 -9.38 15.69
CA PHE A 22 -0.17 -8.18 16.52
C PHE A 22 -1.44 -7.33 16.66
N GLN A 23 -2.61 -7.91 16.38
CA GLN A 23 -3.89 -7.23 16.54
C GLN A 23 -4.05 -6.75 17.99
N VAL A 24 -4.51 -5.51 18.15
CA VAL A 24 -4.73 -4.90 19.46
C VAL A 24 -6.08 -5.36 20.01
N GLU A 25 -6.16 -5.67 21.31
CA GLU A 25 -7.39 -6.15 21.96
C GLU A 25 -8.52 -5.10 21.96
N ASP A 26 -8.19 -3.82 22.10
CA ASP A 26 -9.18 -2.75 22.01
C ASP A 26 -9.64 -2.61 20.56
N ALA A 27 -10.91 -2.96 20.33
CA ALA A 27 -11.53 -2.95 19.01
C ALA A 27 -11.47 -1.57 18.33
N ARG A 28 -11.65 -0.47 19.07
CA ARG A 28 -11.63 0.89 18.50
C ARG A 28 -10.23 1.28 18.06
N ILE A 29 -9.23 0.93 18.86
CA ILE A 29 -7.83 1.19 18.53
C ILE A 29 -7.41 0.34 17.31
N ASN A 30 -7.77 -0.95 17.31
CA ASN A 30 -7.43 -1.85 16.22
C ASN A 30 -8.07 -1.42 14.88
N GLU A 31 -9.34 -1.01 14.91
CA GLU A 31 -10.04 -0.44 13.75
C GLU A 31 -9.31 0.80 13.22
N GLY A 32 -8.91 1.71 14.12
CA GLY A 32 -8.15 2.91 13.76
C GLY A 32 -6.81 2.59 13.08
N ILE A 33 -6.10 1.57 13.57
CA ILE A 33 -4.84 1.12 12.98
C ILE A 33 -5.09 0.49 11.60
N ASN A 34 -6.15 -0.30 11.45
CA ASN A 34 -6.51 -0.89 10.17
C ASN A 34 -6.86 0.17 9.12
N ILE A 35 -7.61 1.20 9.51
CA ILE A 35 -7.91 2.35 8.64
C ILE A 35 -6.63 3.07 8.24
N LEU A 36 -5.69 3.28 9.17
CA LEU A 36 -4.41 3.91 8.90
C LEU A 36 -3.59 3.12 7.87
N PHE A 37 -3.42 1.81 8.09
CA PHE A 37 -2.71 0.93 7.16
C PHE A 37 -3.37 0.89 5.79
N ALA A 38 -4.70 0.73 5.74
CA ALA A 38 -5.46 0.70 4.50
C ALA A 38 -5.28 2.02 3.72
N SER A 39 -5.31 3.15 4.42
CA SER A 39 -5.11 4.48 3.83
C SER A 39 -3.72 4.63 3.21
N ILE A 40 -2.68 4.16 3.90
CA ILE A 40 -1.29 4.19 3.41
C ILE A 40 -1.13 3.27 2.18
N LEU A 41 -1.66 2.04 2.24
CA LEU A 41 -1.65 1.10 1.12
C LEU A 41 -2.38 1.68 -0.09
N PHE A 42 -3.54 2.32 0.13
CA PHE A 42 -4.34 2.92 -0.92
C PHE A 42 -3.63 4.11 -1.58
N LEU A 43 -3.00 4.97 -0.79
CA LEU A 43 -2.20 6.09 -1.30
C LEU A 43 -1.05 5.58 -2.18
N TYR A 44 -0.35 4.54 -1.74
CA TYR A 44 0.81 4.02 -2.46
C TYR A 44 0.42 3.34 -3.79
N ILE A 45 -0.68 2.58 -3.82
CA ILE A 45 -1.17 2.01 -5.08
C ILE A 45 -1.68 3.09 -6.05
N GLY A 46 -2.30 4.16 -5.54
CA GLY A 46 -2.67 5.32 -6.34
C GLY A 46 -1.45 6.00 -6.97
N TYR A 47 -0.38 6.18 -6.19
CA TYR A 47 0.91 6.69 -6.70
C TYR A 47 1.51 5.76 -7.76
N LEU A 48 1.48 4.44 -7.54
CA LEU A 48 1.95 3.45 -8.52
C LEU A 48 1.16 3.53 -9.83
N ALA A 49 -0.16 3.65 -9.76
CA ALA A 49 -1.03 3.80 -10.92
C ALA A 49 -0.72 5.09 -11.69
N TYR A 50 -0.57 6.22 -10.99
CA TYR A 50 -0.15 7.48 -11.60
C TYR A 50 1.20 7.34 -12.33
N LEU A 51 2.20 6.72 -11.68
CA LEU A 51 3.52 6.55 -12.26
C LEU A 51 3.51 5.60 -13.47
N LEU A 52 2.65 4.58 -13.43
CA LEU A 52 2.42 3.67 -14.55
C LEU A 52 1.81 4.41 -15.75
N LEU A 53 0.74 5.19 -15.54
CA LEU A 53 0.10 5.99 -16.58
C LEU A 53 1.06 7.03 -17.17
N LYS A 54 1.81 7.73 -16.31
CA LYS A 54 2.84 8.69 -16.74
C LYS A 54 3.88 8.01 -17.62
N ARG A 55 4.39 6.84 -17.22
CA ARG A 55 5.37 6.08 -18.00
C ARG A 55 4.82 5.64 -19.36
N ILE A 56 3.57 5.20 -19.43
CA ILE A 56 2.93 4.83 -20.70
C ILE A 56 2.87 6.06 -21.62
N LYS A 57 2.37 7.19 -21.11
CA LYS A 57 2.32 8.46 -21.85
C LYS A 57 3.69 8.90 -22.37
N ASP A 58 4.72 8.83 -21.52
CA ASP A 58 6.10 9.21 -21.88
C ASP A 58 6.71 8.27 -22.93
N THR A 59 6.28 7.00 -22.97
CA THR A 59 6.72 6.02 -23.97
C THR A 59 5.98 6.19 -25.30
N THR A 60 4.69 6.56 -25.27
CA THR A 60 3.88 6.80 -26.48
C THR A 60 4.27 8.10 -27.22
N ASN A 61 4.77 9.11 -26.50
CA ASN A 61 5.23 10.38 -27.10
C ASN A 61 6.68 10.34 -27.62
N LYS A 62 7.35 9.19 -27.57
CA LYS A 62 8.72 8.96 -28.07
C LYS A 62 8.68 8.09 -29.32
#